data_AF-A0A7S2KX38-F1
#
_entry.id   AF-A0A7S2KX38-F1
#
_cell.length_a   1.000
_cell.length_b   1.000
_cell.length_c   1.000
_cell.angle_alpha   90.00
_cell.angle_beta   90.00
_cell.angle_gamma   90.00
#
_symmetry.space_group_name_H-M   'P 1'
#
loop_
_entity.id
_entity.type
_entity.pdbx_description
1 polymer ?
#
loop_
_entity_poly.entity_id
_entity_poly.type
_entity_poly.pdbx_seq_one_letter_code
_entity_poly.pdbx_strand_id
1 'polypeptide(L)'
;GRKKKLSERQERKKEEKMLEQIKRISELEKWTIQAFVSEVMASADDWRTKIPGMGNVQQVKMMKQQKAILESMAEELGGDADANEIEQLGRKEKLKISIKANISVADVNQMLSQFKNMEIMHLVLKTRKEQNKSIPSSEKELKRIIMQEAPKLLSKAQKKEIGQKQMKNKLRGAARR
;
A
#
# COMPACT_ATOMS: atom_id res chain seq x y z
N GLY A 1 5.75 -1.47 -36.47
CA GLY A 1 5.34 -0.07 -36.27
C GLY A 1 5.94 0.52 -35.00
N ARG A 2 6.48 1.75 -35.05
CA ARG A 2 7.17 2.43 -33.93
C ARG A 2 6.34 2.53 -32.63
N LYS A 3 5.01 2.67 -32.74
CA LYS A 3 4.09 2.70 -31.58
C LYS A 3 4.08 1.38 -30.78
N LYS A 4 4.15 0.22 -31.46
CA LYS A 4 4.19 -1.11 -30.84
C LYS A 4 5.51 -1.36 -30.09
N LYS A 5 6.64 -0.91 -30.65
CA LYS A 5 7.95 -0.97 -29.96
C LYS A 5 8.01 -0.06 -28.72
N LEU A 6 7.32 1.08 -28.75
CA LEU A 6 7.23 2.02 -27.62
C LEU A 6 6.38 1.47 -26.48
N SER A 7 5.24 0.81 -26.78
CA SER A 7 4.40 0.18 -25.75
C SER A 7 5.10 -1.02 -25.10
N GLU A 8 5.74 -1.89 -25.88
CA GLU A 8 6.50 -3.04 -25.36
C GLU A 8 7.64 -2.62 -24.43
N ARG A 9 8.35 -1.52 -24.77
CA ARG A 9 9.42 -0.97 -23.91
C ARG A 9 8.88 -0.37 -22.61
N GLN A 10 7.68 0.21 -22.63
CA GLN A 10 7.05 0.76 -21.43
C GLN A 10 6.52 -0.33 -20.51
N GLU A 11 5.98 -1.41 -21.06
CA GLU A 11 5.51 -2.58 -20.29
C GLU A 11 6.67 -3.29 -19.58
N ARG A 12 7.76 -3.57 -20.29
CA ARG A 12 8.97 -4.18 -19.67
C ARG A 12 9.50 -3.35 -18.51
N LYS A 13 9.59 -2.03 -18.66
CA LYS A 13 10.01 -1.14 -17.57
C LYS A 13 9.08 -1.14 -16.36
N LYS A 14 7.78 -1.38 -16.55
CA LYS A 14 6.82 -1.51 -15.44
C LYS A 14 7.01 -2.85 -14.72
N GLU A 15 7.22 -3.92 -15.48
CA GLU A 15 7.48 -5.25 -14.93
C GLU A 15 8.79 -5.28 -14.12
N GLU A 16 9.89 -4.76 -14.68
CA GLU A 16 11.18 -4.66 -13.97
C GLU A 16 11.05 -3.92 -12.64
N LYS A 17 10.38 -2.76 -12.63
CA LYS A 17 10.16 -1.98 -11.40
C LYS A 17 9.28 -2.68 -10.39
N MET A 18 8.26 -3.39 -10.84
CA MET A 18 7.43 -4.19 -9.96
C MET A 18 8.26 -5.30 -9.30
N LEU A 19 9.11 -5.98 -10.08
CA LEU A 19 10.00 -7.02 -9.55
C LEU A 19 10.98 -6.45 -8.52
N GLU A 20 11.57 -5.28 -8.80
CA GLU A 20 12.42 -4.56 -7.84
C GLU A 20 11.68 -4.20 -6.56
N GLN A 21 10.44 -3.72 -6.67
CA GLN A 21 9.60 -3.41 -5.52
C GLN A 21 9.27 -4.66 -4.70
N ILE A 22 8.82 -5.73 -5.35
CA ILE A 22 8.50 -7.01 -4.70
C ILE A 22 9.73 -7.55 -3.98
N LYS A 23 10.91 -7.48 -4.62
CA LYS A 23 12.16 -7.95 -4.04
C LYS A 23 12.52 -7.14 -2.79
N ARG A 24 12.53 -5.80 -2.87
CA ARG A 24 12.75 -4.93 -1.71
C ARG A 24 11.83 -5.27 -0.56
N ILE A 25 10.52 -5.37 -0.83
CA ILE A 25 9.54 -5.64 0.20
C ILE A 25 9.77 -7.04 0.81
N SER A 26 10.11 -8.05 0.01
CA SER A 26 10.44 -9.39 0.53
C SER A 26 11.72 -9.45 1.37
N GLU A 27 12.59 -8.46 1.24
CA GLU A 27 13.85 -8.34 1.97
C GLU A 27 13.71 -7.58 3.29
N LEU A 28 12.62 -6.81 3.47
CA LEU A 28 12.36 -6.12 4.72
C LEU A 28 12.12 -7.11 5.86
N GLU A 29 12.83 -6.91 6.95
CA GLU A 29 12.60 -7.69 8.17
C GLU A 29 11.22 -7.38 8.75
N LYS A 30 10.84 -6.10 8.76
CA LYS A 30 9.62 -5.60 9.37
C LYS A 30 8.96 -4.56 8.47
N TRP A 31 7.63 -4.57 8.45
CA TRP A 31 6.86 -3.53 7.77
C TRP A 31 6.52 -2.40 8.76
N THR A 32 7.20 -1.27 8.63
CA THR A 32 7.07 -0.11 9.53
C THR A 32 6.52 1.11 8.79
N ILE A 33 6.13 2.15 9.53
CA ILE A 33 5.71 3.44 8.94
C ILE A 33 6.80 4.00 8.03
N GLN A 34 8.06 3.94 8.43
CA GLN A 34 9.19 4.43 7.63
C GLN A 34 9.35 3.64 6.32
N ALA A 35 9.19 2.30 6.36
CA ALA A 35 9.19 1.49 5.16
C ALA A 35 8.03 1.86 4.22
N PHE A 36 6.83 2.09 4.78
CA PHE A 36 5.68 2.52 4.00
C PHE A 36 5.87 3.92 3.38
N VAL A 37 6.43 4.89 4.13
CA VAL A 37 6.79 6.21 3.61
C VAL A 37 7.72 6.06 2.41
N SER A 38 8.76 5.24 2.55
CA SER A 38 9.75 5.01 1.49
C SER A 38 9.11 4.46 0.21
N GLU A 39 8.19 3.50 0.35
CA GLU A 39 7.48 2.90 -0.80
C GLU A 39 6.50 3.88 -1.48
N VAL A 40 5.78 4.69 -0.70
CA VAL A 40 4.87 5.71 -1.26
C VAL A 40 5.66 6.81 -1.96
N MET A 41 6.79 7.26 -1.39
CA MET A 41 7.63 8.30 -2.00
C MET A 41 8.38 7.78 -3.24
N ALA A 42 8.88 6.54 -3.24
CA ALA A 42 9.50 5.95 -4.43
C ALA A 42 8.53 5.87 -5.62
N SER A 43 7.24 5.63 -5.34
CA SER A 43 6.19 5.63 -6.36
C SER A 43 5.86 7.04 -6.87
N ALA A 44 6.09 8.07 -6.06
CA ALA A 44 5.79 9.47 -6.36
C ALA A 44 6.79 10.14 -7.31
N ASP A 45 8.07 9.80 -7.23
CA ASP A 45 9.11 10.40 -8.08
C ASP A 45 9.04 9.89 -9.54
N ASP A 46 8.34 8.78 -9.76
CA ASP A 46 8.34 8.03 -11.02
C ASP A 46 7.40 8.55 -12.12
N TRP A 47 6.37 9.31 -11.75
CA TRP A 47 5.45 9.94 -12.71
C TRP A 47 5.82 11.40 -13.01
N ARG A 48 6.49 12.05 -12.06
CA ARG A 48 6.93 13.46 -12.14
C ARG A 48 8.01 13.69 -13.19
N THR A 49 8.83 12.67 -13.47
CA THR A 49 9.92 12.70 -14.46
C THR A 49 9.46 12.47 -15.91
N LYS A 50 8.18 12.16 -16.15
CA LYS A 50 7.72 11.65 -17.46
C LYS A 50 6.82 12.56 -18.29
N ILE A 51 6.34 13.70 -17.78
CA ILE A 51 5.51 14.62 -18.58
C ILE A 51 5.93 16.09 -18.37
N PRO A 52 6.72 16.68 -19.30
CA PRO A 52 7.00 18.11 -19.30
C PRO A 52 5.71 18.92 -19.46
N GLY A 53 5.44 19.87 -18.56
CA GLY A 53 4.33 20.82 -18.67
C GLY A 53 2.96 20.35 -18.14
N MET A 54 2.82 19.11 -17.67
CA MET A 54 1.55 18.58 -17.16
C MET A 54 1.71 17.94 -15.77
N GLY A 55 2.15 18.74 -14.80
CA GLY A 55 1.95 18.39 -13.40
C GLY A 55 0.46 18.51 -13.11
N ASN A 56 -0.29 17.42 -13.25
CA ASN A 56 -1.72 17.39 -12.97
C ASN A 56 -1.92 17.86 -11.53
N VAL A 57 -2.41 19.10 -11.34
CA VAL A 57 -2.43 19.80 -10.04
C VAL A 57 -3.08 18.94 -8.95
N GLN A 58 -4.08 18.15 -9.35
CA GLN A 58 -4.77 17.21 -8.48
C GLN A 58 -3.88 16.07 -7.97
N GLN A 59 -3.01 15.51 -8.80
CA GLN A 59 -2.08 14.45 -8.41
C GLN A 59 -0.99 14.99 -7.47
N VAL A 60 -0.49 16.20 -7.73
CA VAL A 60 0.45 16.88 -6.83
C VAL A 60 -0.22 17.14 -5.47
N LYS A 61 -1.48 17.56 -5.47
CA LYS A 61 -2.27 17.77 -4.24
C LYS A 61 -2.45 16.46 -3.47
N MET A 62 -2.83 15.37 -4.14
CA MET A 62 -2.97 14.06 -3.52
C MET A 62 -1.66 13.58 -2.89
N MET A 63 -0.52 13.75 -3.56
CA MET A 63 0.78 13.37 -2.99
C MET A 63 1.13 14.23 -1.77
N LYS A 64 0.90 15.54 -1.82
CA LYS A 64 1.12 16.42 -0.66
C LYS A 64 0.27 15.99 0.52
N GLN A 65 -0.98 15.61 0.29
CA GLN A 65 -1.86 15.08 1.34
C GLN A 65 -1.33 13.75 1.89
N GLN A 66 -0.95 12.80 1.04
CA GLN A 66 -0.38 11.52 1.48
C GLN A 66 0.90 11.74 2.30
N LYS A 67 1.79 12.61 1.82
CA LYS A 67 3.01 12.99 2.53
C LYS A 67 2.70 13.57 3.91
N ALA A 68 1.80 14.56 3.99
CA ALA A 68 1.42 15.18 5.26
C ALA A 68 0.83 14.17 6.27
N ILE A 69 0.01 13.22 5.79
CA ILE A 69 -0.54 12.14 6.63
C ILE A 69 0.59 11.25 7.15
N LEU A 70 1.49 10.82 6.25
CA LEU A 70 2.58 9.90 6.59
C LEU A 70 3.60 10.53 7.54
N GLU A 71 3.95 11.79 7.33
CA GLU A 71 4.82 12.55 8.25
C GLU A 71 4.15 12.70 9.61
N SER A 72 2.85 13.04 9.64
CA SER A 72 2.10 13.14 10.90
C SER A 72 1.98 11.79 11.62
N MET A 73 1.80 10.69 10.88
CA MET A 73 1.80 9.34 11.44
C MET A 73 3.16 8.98 12.03
N ALA A 74 4.25 9.23 11.31
CA ALA A 74 5.61 8.96 11.77
C ALA A 74 5.96 9.77 13.03
N GLU A 75 5.48 11.01 13.14
CA GLU A 75 5.72 11.85 14.31
C GLU A 75 4.88 11.43 15.52
N GLU A 76 3.61 11.02 15.32
CA GLU A 76 2.74 10.61 16.43
C GLU A 76 3.02 9.18 16.92
N LEU A 77 3.56 8.30 16.07
CA LEU A 77 3.75 6.87 16.38
C LEU A 77 5.22 6.44 16.42
N GLY A 78 6.12 7.23 15.83
CA GLY A 78 7.49 6.82 15.54
C GLY A 78 7.61 6.11 14.18
N GLY A 79 8.75 6.28 13.51
CA GLY A 79 9.02 5.67 12.20
C GLY A 79 9.08 4.13 12.23
N ASP A 80 9.44 3.55 13.37
CA ASP A 80 9.59 2.11 13.58
C ASP A 80 8.29 1.40 14.01
N ALA A 81 7.20 2.16 14.19
CA ALA A 81 5.89 1.60 14.49
C ALA A 81 5.45 0.64 13.39
N ASP A 82 4.95 -0.52 13.81
CA ASP A 82 4.51 -1.61 12.95
C ASP A 82 2.98 -1.75 12.94
N ALA A 83 2.52 -2.86 12.36
CA ALA A 83 1.12 -3.22 12.29
C ALA A 83 0.39 -3.26 13.63
N ASN A 84 1.02 -3.78 14.68
CA ASN A 84 0.47 -3.92 16.01
C ASN A 84 0.23 -2.54 16.64
N GLU A 85 1.20 -1.62 16.56
CA GLU A 85 1.02 -0.25 17.04
C GLU A 85 -0.06 0.48 16.23
N ILE A 86 -0.10 0.26 14.91
CA ILE A 86 -1.15 0.82 14.05
C ILE A 86 -2.54 0.26 14.35
N GLU A 87 -2.65 -1.01 14.74
CA GLU A 87 -3.92 -1.61 15.14
C GLU A 87 -4.46 -1.03 16.46
N GLN A 88 -3.56 -0.57 17.33
CA GLN A 88 -3.91 0.04 18.62
C GLN A 88 -4.29 1.53 18.50
N LEU A 89 -4.16 2.14 17.33
CA LEU A 89 -4.56 3.54 17.09
C LEU A 89 -6.03 3.78 17.46
N GLY A 90 -6.22 4.53 18.54
CA GLY A 90 -7.50 4.98 19.01
C GLY A 90 -8.05 6.18 18.23
N ARG A 91 -9.24 6.62 18.64
CA ARG A 91 -9.89 7.81 18.05
C ARG A 91 -9.08 9.08 18.31
N LYS A 92 -8.42 9.17 19.46
CA LYS A 92 -7.66 10.35 19.90
C LYS A 92 -6.45 10.58 19.00
N GLU A 93 -5.68 9.54 18.73
CA GLU A 93 -4.46 9.57 17.92
C GLU A 93 -4.81 9.89 16.46
N LYS A 94 -5.85 9.26 15.92
CA LYS A 94 -6.35 9.57 14.56
C LYS A 94 -6.82 11.01 14.43
N LEU A 95 -7.42 11.57 15.48
CA LEU A 95 -7.82 12.98 15.49
C LEU A 95 -6.61 13.91 15.53
N LYS A 96 -5.57 13.60 16.31
CA LYS A 96 -4.31 14.36 16.31
C LYS A 96 -3.67 14.38 14.92
N ILE A 97 -3.55 13.21 14.29
CA ILE A 97 -3.00 13.08 12.93
C ILE A 97 -3.83 13.92 11.94
N SER A 98 -5.16 13.84 12.02
CA SER A 98 -6.09 14.60 11.17
C SER A 98 -5.93 16.12 11.33
N ILE A 99 -5.82 16.61 12.57
CA ILE A 99 -5.61 18.04 12.85
C ILE A 99 -4.25 18.49 12.33
N LYS A 100 -3.20 17.72 12.60
CA LYS A 100 -1.81 18.05 12.23
C LYS A 100 -1.59 18.07 10.72
N ALA A 101 -2.12 17.06 10.03
CA ALA A 101 -2.04 16.98 8.57
C ALA A 101 -3.08 17.86 7.85
N ASN A 102 -3.99 18.52 8.59
CA ASN A 102 -5.11 19.31 8.06
C ASN A 102 -5.94 18.54 7.01
N ILE A 103 -6.32 17.32 7.34
CA ILE A 103 -7.04 16.36 6.49
C ILE A 103 -8.08 15.61 7.32
N SER A 104 -9.04 14.96 6.68
CA SER A 104 -10.14 14.31 7.41
C SER A 104 -9.71 13.01 8.11
N VAL A 105 -10.36 12.66 9.21
CA VAL A 105 -10.19 11.34 9.86
C VAL A 105 -10.53 10.19 8.89
N ALA A 106 -11.40 10.41 7.90
CA ALA A 106 -11.68 9.43 6.85
C ALA A 106 -10.43 9.16 5.98
N ASP A 107 -9.71 10.21 5.59
CA ASP A 107 -8.47 10.09 4.82
C ASP A 107 -7.35 9.42 5.63
N VAL A 108 -7.25 9.71 6.95
CA VAL A 108 -6.36 8.97 7.87
C VAL A 108 -6.69 7.48 7.83
N ASN A 109 -7.96 7.11 8.01
CA ASN A 109 -8.37 5.71 8.00
C ASN A 109 -8.11 5.03 6.65
N GLN A 110 -8.24 5.76 5.54
CA GLN A 110 -7.86 5.27 4.22
C GLN A 110 -6.36 4.96 4.15
N MET A 111 -5.52 5.85 4.64
CA MET A 111 -4.06 5.64 4.68
C MET A 111 -3.68 4.45 5.56
N LEU A 112 -4.30 4.32 6.74
CA LEU A 112 -4.12 3.14 7.61
C LEU A 112 -4.54 1.85 6.93
N SER A 113 -5.63 1.87 6.14
CA SER A 113 -6.02 0.69 5.36
C SER A 113 -5.02 0.36 4.25
N GLN A 114 -4.38 1.36 3.64
CA GLN A 114 -3.32 1.15 2.65
C GLN A 114 -2.07 0.55 3.29
N PHE A 115 -1.66 1.05 4.45
CA PHE A 115 -0.58 0.47 5.25
C PHE A 115 -0.82 -1.02 5.52
N LYS A 116 -2.00 -1.36 6.07
CA LYS A 116 -2.37 -2.76 6.35
C LYS A 116 -2.36 -3.64 5.10
N ASN A 117 -2.82 -3.13 3.96
CA ASN A 117 -2.80 -3.93 2.73
C ASN A 117 -1.35 -4.25 2.28
N MET A 118 -0.44 -3.30 2.44
CA MET A 118 0.98 -3.50 2.10
C MET A 118 1.69 -4.39 3.11
N GLU A 119 1.33 -4.32 4.39
CA GLU A 119 1.78 -5.25 5.44
C GLU A 119 1.41 -6.70 5.11
N ILE A 120 0.18 -6.94 4.67
CA ILE A 120 -0.27 -8.28 4.25
C ILE A 120 0.58 -8.79 3.08
N MET A 121 0.85 -7.92 2.12
CA MET A 121 1.73 -8.25 1.00
C MET A 121 3.15 -8.57 1.48
N HIS A 122 3.72 -7.75 2.36
CA HIS A 122 5.02 -7.98 2.99
C HIS A 122 5.08 -9.34 3.68
N LEU A 123 4.11 -9.64 4.53
CA LEU A 123 4.03 -10.91 5.28
C LEU A 123 4.00 -12.12 4.34
N VAL A 124 3.20 -12.06 3.28
CA VAL A 124 3.13 -13.12 2.26
C VAL A 124 4.47 -13.28 1.54
N LEU A 125 5.07 -12.19 1.08
CA LEU A 125 6.33 -12.22 0.34
C LEU A 125 7.50 -12.72 1.20
N LYS A 126 7.59 -12.24 2.45
CA LYS A 126 8.59 -12.67 3.43
C LYS A 126 8.44 -14.17 3.72
N THR A 127 7.23 -14.64 4.01
CA THR A 127 6.95 -16.06 4.27
C THR A 127 7.35 -16.95 3.09
N ARG A 128 7.04 -16.51 1.86
CA ARG A 128 7.43 -17.26 0.65
C ARG A 128 8.94 -17.34 0.50
N LYS A 129 9.65 -16.24 0.74
CA LYS A 129 11.10 -16.19 0.69
C LYS A 129 11.73 -17.14 1.72
N GLU A 130 11.25 -17.11 2.97
CA GLU A 130 11.69 -18.01 4.04
C GLU A 130 11.45 -19.48 3.70
N GLN A 131 10.37 -19.77 2.96
CA GLN A 131 10.01 -21.12 2.49
C GLN A 131 10.66 -21.51 1.16
N ASN A 132 11.58 -20.70 0.61
CA ASN A 132 12.19 -20.90 -0.72
C ASN A 132 11.16 -21.10 -1.86
N LYS A 133 9.99 -20.46 -1.74
CA LYS A 133 8.96 -20.46 -2.79
C LYS A 133 9.24 -19.36 -3.80
N SER A 134 8.77 -19.55 -5.02
CA SER A 134 8.89 -18.54 -6.09
C SER A 134 8.28 -17.21 -5.66
N ILE A 135 9.01 -16.12 -5.83
CA ILE A 135 8.46 -14.77 -5.69
C ILE A 135 7.60 -14.48 -6.93
N PRO A 136 6.42 -13.83 -6.81
CA PRO A 136 5.59 -13.48 -7.95
C PRO A 136 6.34 -12.69 -9.02
N SER A 137 6.15 -13.10 -10.27
CA SER A 137 6.78 -12.51 -11.45
C SER A 137 5.92 -11.46 -12.17
N SER A 138 4.65 -11.33 -11.74
CA SER A 138 3.69 -10.40 -12.33
C SER A 138 2.65 -9.93 -11.31
N GLU A 139 1.94 -8.84 -11.61
CA GLU A 139 0.91 -8.26 -10.73
C GLU A 139 -0.27 -9.23 -10.55
N LYS A 140 -0.64 -9.93 -11.62
CA LYS A 140 -1.72 -10.94 -11.59
C LYS A 140 -1.34 -12.10 -10.69
N GLU A 141 -0.09 -12.56 -10.77
CA GLU A 141 0.42 -13.61 -9.91
C GLU A 141 0.50 -13.16 -8.45
N LEU A 142 1.01 -11.96 -8.20
CA LEU A 142 1.05 -11.35 -6.86
C LEU A 142 -0.34 -11.31 -6.23
N LYS A 143 -1.35 -10.79 -6.94
CA LYS A 143 -2.74 -10.75 -6.46
C LYS A 143 -3.28 -12.14 -6.14
N ARG A 144 -3.04 -13.11 -7.02
CA ARG A 144 -3.47 -14.50 -6.82
C ARG A 144 -2.84 -15.09 -5.56
N ILE A 145 -1.53 -14.93 -5.40
CA ILE A 145 -0.77 -15.44 -4.25
C ILE A 145 -1.27 -14.81 -2.95
N ILE A 146 -1.44 -13.48 -2.91
CA ILE A 146 -1.98 -12.79 -1.74
C ILE A 146 -3.37 -13.34 -1.39
N MET A 147 -4.26 -13.51 -2.36
CA MET A 147 -5.60 -14.07 -2.11
C MET A 147 -5.57 -15.49 -1.53
N GLN A 148 -4.62 -16.33 -1.96
CA GLN A 148 -4.51 -17.73 -1.52
C GLN A 148 -3.80 -17.90 -0.18
N GLU A 149 -2.75 -17.10 0.05
CA GLU A 149 -1.83 -17.29 1.16
C GLU A 149 -2.09 -16.34 2.33
N ALA A 150 -2.54 -15.10 2.09
CA ALA A 150 -2.85 -14.16 3.17
C ALA A 150 -3.83 -14.75 4.20
N PRO A 151 -4.94 -15.43 3.84
CA PRO A 151 -5.86 -16.00 4.84
C PRO A 151 -5.21 -16.99 5.81
N LYS A 152 -4.05 -17.57 5.48
CA LYS A 152 -3.33 -18.47 6.38
C LYS A 152 -2.46 -17.71 7.38
N LEU A 153 -2.01 -16.52 7.02
CA LEU A 153 -1.05 -15.70 7.76
C LEU A 153 -1.71 -14.61 8.61
N LEU A 154 -2.93 -14.20 8.26
CA LEU A 154 -3.64 -13.14 8.96
C LEU A 154 -4.11 -13.54 10.36
N SER A 155 -4.10 -12.56 11.26
CA SER A 155 -4.68 -12.66 12.60
C SER A 155 -6.21 -12.86 12.54
N LYS A 156 -6.81 -13.33 13.64
CA LYS A 156 -8.28 -13.48 13.74
C LYS A 156 -8.99 -12.13 13.55
N ALA A 157 -8.40 -11.03 14.05
CA ALA A 157 -8.94 -9.69 13.91
C ALA A 157 -8.92 -9.23 12.44
N GLN A 158 -7.79 -9.42 11.76
CA GLN A 158 -7.62 -9.09 10.34
C GLN A 158 -8.58 -9.90 9.44
N LYS A 159 -8.76 -11.20 9.72
CA LYS A 159 -9.74 -12.06 9.03
C LYS A 159 -11.17 -11.54 9.17
N LYS A 160 -11.55 -11.13 10.38
CA LYS A 160 -12.88 -10.57 10.67
C LYS A 160 -13.10 -9.24 9.94
N GLU A 161 -12.11 -8.35 9.93
CA GLU A 161 -12.18 -7.07 9.23
C GLU A 161 -12.37 -7.26 7.71
N ILE A 162 -11.61 -8.16 7.09
CA ILE A 162 -11.74 -8.49 5.66
C ILE A 162 -13.10 -9.10 5.36
N GLY A 163 -13.55 -10.06 6.16
CA GLY A 163 -14.87 -10.68 6.00
C GLY A 163 -16.02 -9.67 6.08
N GLN A 164 -15.97 -8.74 7.03
CA GLN A 164 -16.95 -7.67 7.18
C GLN A 164 -16.95 -6.70 6.00
N LYS A 165 -15.77 -6.29 5.51
CA LYS A 165 -15.66 -5.43 4.32
C LYS A 165 -16.22 -6.11 3.07
N GLN A 166 -15.91 -7.39 2.86
CA GLN A 166 -16.43 -8.16 1.72
C GLN A 166 -17.95 -8.33 1.79
N MET A 167 -18.51 -8.62 2.98
CA MET A 167 -19.95 -8.75 3.18
C MET A 167 -20.67 -7.42 2.93
N LYS A 168 -20.15 -6.31 3.46
CA LYS A 168 -20.71 -4.96 3.24
C LYS A 168 -20.69 -4.56 1.76
N ASN A 169 -19.63 -4.92 1.03
CA ASN A 169 -19.55 -4.67 -0.41
C ASN A 169 -20.53 -5.55 -1.22
N LYS A 170 -20.71 -6.82 -0.85
CA LYS A 170 -21.72 -7.70 -1.46
C LYS A 170 -23.14 -7.18 -1.26
N LEU A 171 -23.47 -6.74 -0.05
CA LEU A 171 -24.78 -6.16 0.28
C LEU A 171 -25.04 -4.85 -0.48
N ARG A 172 -24.03 -3.97 -0.59
CA ARG A 172 -24.12 -2.74 -1.40
C ARG A 172 -24.26 -3.00 -2.90
N GLY A 173 -23.63 -4.05 -3.41
CA GLY A 173 -23.75 -4.46 -4.81
C GLY A 173 -25.03 -5.23 -5.12
N ALA A 174 -25.68 -5.79 -4.11
CA ALA A 174 -27.02 -6.39 -4.21
C ALA A 174 -28.11 -5.32 -4.14
N ALA A 175 -27.96 -4.29 -3.30
CA ALA A 175 -28.93 -3.19 -3.17
C ALA A 175 -28.91 -2.18 -4.34
N ARG A 176 -27.99 -2.33 -5.30
CA ARG A 176 -27.87 -1.50 -6.52
C ARG A 176 -28.30 -2.23 -7.79
N ARG A 177 -28.74 -3.48 -7.66
CA ARG A 177 -29.38 -4.28 -8.71
C ARG A 177 -30.87 -4.33 -8.45
#